data_AF-A0A534ADB8-F1
#
_entry.id   AF-A0A534ADB8-F1
#
_cell.length_a   1.000
_cell.length_b   1.000
_cell.length_c   1.000
_cell.angle_alpha   90.00
_cell.angle_beta   90.00
_cell.angle_gamma   90.00
#
_symmetry.space_group_name_H-M   'P 1'
#
loop_
_entity.id
_entity.type
_entity.pdbx_description
1 polymer ?
#
loop_
_entity_poly.entity_id
_entity_poly.type
_entity_poly.pdbx_seq_one_letter_code
_entity_poly.pdbx_strand_id
1 'polypeptide(L)'
;MRSAVPSVVIVTLLAACVAPTPGGIRSGPDPIGTRYINPGTLAALPGFTHAVRIGSTLYVSGEVALDSMGRLVGVGDLRAQAAQAFANLATVLRIGGATPAD
;
A
#
# COMPACT_ATOMS: atom_id res chain seq x y z
N MET A 1 60.96 -36.33 -13.64
CA MET A 1 60.33 -35.07 -14.10
C MET A 1 58.82 -35.26 -14.01
N ARG A 2 58.16 -34.68 -13.00
CA ARG A 2 56.71 -34.81 -12.77
C ARG A 2 56.05 -33.52 -13.28
N SER A 3 55.22 -33.63 -14.32
CA SER A 3 54.47 -32.51 -14.88
C SER A 3 53.39 -32.04 -13.91
N ALA A 4 53.34 -30.72 -13.69
CA ALA A 4 52.29 -30.03 -12.95
C ALA A 4 51.05 -29.86 -13.84
N VAL A 5 49.89 -30.26 -13.35
CA VAL A 5 48.58 -29.97 -13.95
C VAL A 5 48.04 -28.71 -13.26
N PRO A 6 47.71 -27.62 -13.98
CA PRO A 6 47.15 -26.45 -13.35
C PRO A 6 45.64 -26.64 -13.13
N SER A 7 45.21 -26.58 -11.86
CA SER A 7 43.81 -26.60 -11.46
C SER A 7 43.10 -25.33 -11.94
N VAL A 8 42.22 -25.47 -12.93
CA VAL A 8 41.33 -24.41 -13.39
C VAL A 8 40.21 -24.22 -12.36
N VAL A 9 40.23 -23.10 -11.64
CA VAL A 9 39.14 -22.68 -10.76
C VAL A 9 38.07 -22.00 -11.59
N ILE A 10 36.98 -22.71 -11.87
CA ILE A 10 35.80 -22.15 -12.54
C ILE A 10 34.99 -21.38 -11.48
N VAL A 11 35.07 -20.06 -11.50
CA VAL A 11 34.20 -19.17 -10.71
C VAL A 11 32.91 -18.97 -11.49
N THR A 12 31.88 -19.75 -11.16
CA THR A 12 30.55 -19.57 -11.73
C THR A 12 29.90 -18.33 -11.11
N LEU A 13 29.92 -17.20 -11.85
CA LEU A 13 29.20 -15.99 -11.46
C LEU A 13 27.70 -16.22 -11.70
N LEU A 14 26.96 -16.66 -10.67
CA LEU A 14 25.50 -16.62 -10.70
C LEU A 14 25.05 -15.16 -10.55
N ALA A 15 24.80 -14.48 -11.67
CA ALA A 15 23.98 -13.27 -11.68
C ALA A 15 22.52 -13.67 -11.41
N ALA A 16 22.17 -13.84 -10.14
CA ALA A 16 20.78 -13.99 -9.74
C ALA A 16 20.10 -12.61 -9.90
N CYS A 17 19.26 -12.46 -10.92
CA CYS A 17 18.28 -11.39 -10.95
C CYS A 17 17.39 -11.54 -9.71
N VAL A 18 17.62 -10.71 -8.69
CA VAL A 18 16.69 -10.59 -7.55
C VAL A 18 15.39 -10.02 -8.12
N ALA A 19 14.39 -10.87 -8.31
CA ALA A 19 13.05 -10.43 -8.60
C ALA A 19 12.51 -9.63 -7.40
N PRO A 20 11.84 -8.49 -7.61
CA PRO A 20 11.22 -7.77 -6.50
C PRO A 20 10.17 -8.64 -5.82
N THR A 21 10.30 -8.85 -4.51
CA THR A 21 9.35 -9.61 -3.71
C THR A 21 7.99 -8.91 -3.73
N PRO A 22 6.90 -9.56 -4.19
CA PRO A 22 5.57 -9.02 -4.01
C PRO A 22 5.30 -8.85 -2.51
N GLY A 23 5.02 -7.63 -2.06
CA GLY A 23 4.72 -7.33 -0.66
C GLY A 23 5.88 -6.83 0.21
N GLY A 24 7.06 -6.57 -0.36
CA GLY A 24 8.11 -5.85 0.38
C GLY A 24 7.76 -4.38 0.58
N ILE A 25 7.68 -3.91 1.82
CA ILE A 25 7.66 -2.47 2.13
C ILE A 25 8.99 -1.88 1.65
N ARG A 26 8.95 -0.94 0.70
CA ARG A 26 10.15 -0.20 0.32
C ARG A 26 10.56 0.67 1.51
N SER A 27 11.66 0.32 2.16
CA SER A 27 12.35 1.21 3.10
C SER A 27 13.17 2.23 2.32
N GLY A 28 12.50 3.28 1.84
CA GLY A 28 13.14 4.44 1.21
C GLY A 28 12.41 5.71 1.64
N PRO A 29 13.04 6.90 1.54
CA PRO A 29 12.34 8.14 1.81
C PRO A 29 11.17 8.30 0.84
N ASP A 30 10.04 8.79 1.35
CA ASP A 30 8.88 9.08 0.53
C ASP A 30 9.22 10.11 -0.56
N PRO A 31 8.53 10.07 -1.71
CA PRO A 31 8.66 11.11 -2.72
C PRO A 31 8.40 12.50 -2.12
N ILE A 32 9.12 13.51 -2.63
CA ILE A 32 8.92 14.90 -2.22
C ILE A 32 7.47 15.32 -2.46
N GLY A 33 6.86 15.97 -1.47
CA GLY A 33 5.47 16.43 -1.54
C GLY A 33 4.43 15.37 -1.20
N THR A 34 4.84 14.23 -0.64
CA THR A 34 3.92 13.21 -0.12
C THR A 34 3.10 13.76 1.05
N ARG A 35 1.76 13.64 0.96
CA ARG A 35 0.82 13.99 2.04
C ARG A 35 -0.03 12.78 2.40
N TYR A 36 0.11 12.31 3.63
CA TYR A 36 -0.71 11.26 4.22
C TYR A 36 -2.06 11.82 4.69
N ILE A 37 -3.14 11.08 4.44
CA ILE A 37 -4.51 11.44 4.82
C ILE A 37 -5.05 10.34 5.71
N ASN A 38 -5.15 10.64 7.01
CA ASN A 38 -5.66 9.74 8.05
C ASN A 38 -6.57 10.54 9.00
N PRO A 39 -7.84 10.77 8.62
CA PRO A 39 -8.74 11.58 9.42
C PRO A 39 -9.25 10.82 10.65
N GLY A 40 -9.35 11.50 11.79
CA GLY A 40 -9.93 10.93 13.01
C GLY A 40 -11.43 10.61 12.92
N THR A 41 -12.07 10.95 11.79
CA THR A 41 -13.46 10.58 11.48
C THR A 41 -13.58 9.18 10.85
N LEU A 42 -12.46 8.51 10.56
CA LEU A 42 -12.42 7.14 10.02
C LEU A 42 -11.61 6.22 10.95
N ALA A 43 -11.76 4.92 10.76
CA ALA A 43 -11.10 3.91 11.57
C ALA A 43 -9.56 4.00 11.48
N ALA A 44 -8.89 4.18 12.61
CA ALA A 44 -7.43 4.10 12.67
C ALA A 44 -6.98 2.62 12.74
N LEU A 45 -6.43 2.10 11.63
CA LEU A 45 -5.92 0.74 11.54
C LEU A 45 -4.38 0.72 11.55
N PRO A 46 -3.73 -0.13 12.36
CA PRO A 46 -2.28 -0.26 12.35
C PRO A 46 -1.73 -0.64 10.97
N GLY A 47 -0.70 0.07 10.50
CA GLY A 47 -0.08 -0.19 9.20
C GLY A 47 -0.92 0.20 7.99
N PHE A 48 -2.01 0.95 8.20
CA PHE A 48 -2.91 1.40 7.16
C PHE A 48 -2.85 2.92 7.00
N THR A 49 -3.04 3.39 5.77
CA THR A 49 -3.33 4.79 5.48
C THR A 49 -4.50 4.85 4.51
N HIS A 50 -5.48 5.71 4.79
CA HIS A 50 -6.67 5.84 3.94
C HIS A 50 -6.33 6.39 2.55
N ALA A 51 -5.51 7.43 2.49
CA ALA A 51 -4.97 7.89 1.22
C ALA A 51 -3.61 8.57 1.34
N VAL A 52 -2.87 8.56 0.24
CA VAL A 52 -1.61 9.29 0.08
C VAL A 52 -1.71 10.14 -1.17
N ARG A 53 -1.42 11.43 -1.05
CA ARG A 53 -1.32 12.34 -2.20
C ARG A 53 0.14 12.55 -2.58
N ILE A 54 0.45 12.37 -3.85
CA ILE A 54 1.78 12.62 -4.42
C ILE A 54 1.57 13.45 -5.69
N GLY A 55 2.00 14.71 -5.66
CA GLY A 55 1.71 15.66 -6.74
C GLY A 55 0.19 15.84 -6.93
N SER A 56 -0.30 15.60 -8.15
CA SER A 56 -1.73 15.68 -8.49
C SER A 56 -2.49 14.38 -8.21
N THR A 57 -1.80 13.26 -8.03
CA THR A 57 -2.44 11.94 -7.91
C THR A 57 -2.77 11.62 -6.45
N LEU A 58 -4.00 11.16 -6.23
CA LEU A 58 -4.46 10.65 -4.94
C LEU A 58 -4.54 9.12 -5.01
N TYR A 59 -3.70 8.44 -4.23
CA TYR A 59 -3.74 6.99 -4.06
C TYR A 59 -4.63 6.68 -2.86
N VAL A 60 -5.74 5.97 -3.09
CA VAL A 60 -6.72 5.64 -2.07
C VAL A 60 -6.65 4.15 -1.77
N SER A 61 -6.58 3.80 -0.49
CA SER A 61 -6.67 2.42 -0.03
C SER A 61 -8.09 1.87 -0.18
N GLY A 62 -8.25 0.56 -0.05
CA GLY A 62 -9.59 -0.05 -0.01
C GLY A 62 -10.34 0.41 1.24
N GLU A 63 -11.38 1.21 1.05
CA GLU A 63 -12.28 1.60 2.13
C GLU A 63 -13.27 0.47 2.45
N VAL A 64 -13.52 0.29 3.75
CA VAL A 64 -14.31 -0.83 4.28
C VAL A 64 -15.41 -0.33 5.19
N ALA A 65 -16.37 -1.19 5.52
CA ALA A 65 -17.57 -0.89 6.30
C ALA A 65 -17.30 -0.70 7.81
N LEU A 66 -16.26 0.02 8.19
CA LEU A 66 -15.95 0.34 9.58
C LEU A 66 -16.45 1.74 9.93
N ASP A 67 -16.95 1.90 11.15
CA ASP A 67 -17.18 3.21 11.75
C ASP A 67 -15.85 3.86 12.22
N SER A 68 -15.90 5.10 12.72
CA SER A 68 -14.72 5.81 13.23
C SER A 68 -14.05 5.13 14.42
N MET A 69 -14.76 4.21 15.10
CA MET A 69 -14.25 3.42 16.21
C MET A 69 -13.73 2.05 15.77
N GLY A 70 -13.70 1.77 14.45
CA GLY A 70 -13.22 0.52 13.89
C GLY A 70 -14.21 -0.64 14.03
N ARG A 71 -15.50 -0.39 14.28
CA ARG A 71 -16.52 -1.44 14.35
C ARG A 71 -17.19 -1.66 13.01
N LEU A 72 -17.49 -2.92 12.70
CA LEU A 72 -18.23 -3.27 11.49
C LEU A 72 -19.67 -2.74 11.54
N VAL A 73 -20.03 -1.97 10.53
CA VAL A 73 -21.39 -1.48 10.28
C VAL A 73 -22.11 -2.50 9.40
N GLY A 74 -23.37 -2.84 9.72
CA GLY A 74 -24.20 -3.73 8.90
C GLY A 74 -23.84 -5.22 9.02
N VAL A 75 -23.69 -5.74 10.25
CA VAL A 75 -23.43 -7.18 10.47
C VAL A 75 -24.52 -8.02 9.79
N GLY A 76 -24.11 -8.91 8.88
CA GLY A 76 -25.03 -9.75 8.10
C GLY A 76 -25.76 -9.03 6.95
N ASP A 77 -25.49 -7.74 6.73
CA ASP A 77 -26.11 -6.93 5.67
C ASP A 77 -25.05 -6.37 4.72
N LEU A 78 -24.89 -7.02 3.57
CA LEU A 78 -23.93 -6.63 2.54
C LEU A 78 -24.26 -5.25 1.93
N ARG A 79 -25.54 -4.88 1.84
CA ARG A 79 -25.95 -3.59 1.29
C ARG A 79 -25.56 -2.45 2.24
N ALA A 80 -25.81 -2.63 3.54
CA ALA A 80 -25.37 -1.67 4.55
C ALA A 80 -23.83 -1.54 4.59
N GLN A 81 -23.11 -2.66 4.47
CA GLN A 81 -21.64 -2.65 4.40
C GLN A 81 -21.13 -1.89 3.18
N ALA A 82 -21.68 -2.17 1.99
CA ALA A 82 -21.30 -1.45 0.78
C ALA A 82 -21.57 0.06 0.92
N ALA A 83 -22.74 0.44 1.46
CA ALA A 83 -23.06 1.84 1.69
C ALA A 83 -22.06 2.54 2.63
N GLN A 84 -21.66 1.88 3.73
CA GLN A 84 -20.66 2.42 4.63
C GLN A 84 -19.28 2.54 3.97
N ALA A 85 -18.85 1.53 3.22
CA ALA A 85 -17.56 1.56 2.52
C ALA A 85 -17.51 2.72 1.51
N PHE A 86 -18.58 2.94 0.73
CA PHE A 86 -18.66 4.09 -0.19
C PHE A 86 -18.74 5.43 0.53
N ALA A 87 -19.40 5.52 1.69
CA ALA A 87 -19.41 6.74 2.50
C ALA A 87 -18.02 7.09 3.06
N ASN A 88 -17.25 6.07 3.48
CA ASN A 88 -15.87 6.22 3.90
C ASN A 88 -14.99 6.69 2.72
N LEU A 89 -15.13 6.06 1.55
CA LEU A 89 -14.45 6.49 0.31
C LEU A 89 -14.75 7.93 -0.06
N ALA A 90 -16.02 8.34 -0.04
CA ALA A 90 -16.40 9.72 -0.32
C ALA A 90 -15.75 10.71 0.67
N THR A 91 -15.63 10.32 1.94
CA THR A 91 -14.96 11.12 2.96
C THR A 91 -13.47 11.29 2.67
N VAL A 92 -12.78 10.20 2.30
CA VAL A 92 -11.36 10.23 1.96
C VAL A 92 -11.10 11.08 0.72
N LEU A 93 -11.89 10.89 -0.35
CA LEU A 93 -11.79 11.70 -1.57
C LEU A 93 -11.95 13.19 -1.27
N ARG A 94 -13.00 13.56 -0.53
CA ARG A 94 -13.26 14.95 -0.15
C ARG A 94 -12.07 15.57 0.61
N ILE A 95 -11.46 14.85 1.54
CA ILE A 95 -10.31 15.34 2.31
C ILE A 95 -9.03 15.40 1.44
N GLY A 96 -8.92 14.50 0.48
CA GLY A 96 -7.91 14.50 -0.56
C GLY A 96 -8.07 15.61 -1.62
N GLY A 97 -9.21 16.32 -1.61
CA GLY A 97 -9.53 17.36 -2.59
C GLY A 97 -10.02 16.80 -3.92
N ALA A 98 -10.62 15.61 -3.90
CA ALA A 98 -11.21 14.93 -5.04
C ALA A 98 -12.70 14.61 -4.80
N THR A 99 -13.37 14.20 -5.85
CA THR A 99 -14.76 13.78 -5.92
C THR A 99 -14.84 12.41 -6.60
N PRO A 100 -15.97 11.69 -6.51
CA PRO A 100 -16.13 10.42 -7.22
C PRO A 100 -16.06 10.51 -8.75
N ALA A 101 -16.11 11.71 -9.32
CA ALA A 101 -16.06 11.93 -10.77
C ALA A 101 -14.64 12.20 -11.31
N ASP A 102 -13.67 12.43 -10.42
CA ASP A 102 -12.25 12.65 -10.77
C ASP A 102 -11.52 11.31 -11.01
#